data_AF-A0A2U2P8Y6-F1
#
_entry.id   AF-A0A2U2P8Y6-F1
#
_cell.length_a   1.000
_cell.length_b   1.000
_cell.length_c   1.000
_cell.angle_alpha   90.00
_cell.angle_beta   90.00
_cell.angle_gamma   90.00
#
_symmetry.space_group_name_H-M   'P 1'
#
loop_
_entity.id
_entity.type
_entity.pdbx_description
1 polymer ?
#
loop_
_entity_poly.entity_id
_entity_poly.type
_entity_poly.pdbx_seq_one_letter_code
_entity_poly.pdbx_strand_id
1 'polypeptide(L)'
;STDQNYILTYTPREPFAAGTDLSAKKTCEVMMNVQYFDGLGRPLQNVQVKGSPQATRDLVTPFEYDPFGREAKKYLPYADPSTNGSYKAGALTPGSGIMAFYNPSGSEAQLPTGVPRIPSPFAETRFEASPLNR
;
A
#
# COMPACT_ATOMS: atom_id res chain seq x y z
N SER A 1 -1.10 2.76 -14.23
CA SER A 1 -2.37 2.15 -14.58
C SER A 1 -3.36 3.28 -14.80
N THR A 2 -3.99 3.35 -15.97
CA THR A 2 -4.87 4.46 -16.37
C THR A 2 -6.31 4.32 -15.84
N ASP A 3 -6.61 3.23 -15.14
CA ASP A 3 -7.99 2.76 -14.98
C ASP A 3 -8.51 2.83 -13.53
N GLN A 4 -7.72 3.39 -12.60
CA GLN A 4 -8.09 3.52 -11.19
C GLN A 4 -8.21 4.98 -10.81
N ASN A 5 -9.30 5.31 -10.14
CA ASN A 5 -9.47 6.61 -9.50
C ASN A 5 -8.48 6.74 -8.35
N TYR A 6 -7.91 7.92 -8.14
CA TYR A 6 -6.99 8.15 -7.02
C TYR A 6 -7.07 9.57 -6.45
N ILE A 7 -6.66 9.70 -5.20
CA ILE A 7 -6.34 10.97 -4.55
C ILE A 7 -4.83 10.99 -4.30
N LEU A 8 -4.17 12.06 -4.76
CA LEU A 8 -2.75 12.32 -4.49
C LEU A 8 -2.63 13.43 -3.45
N THR A 9 -2.07 13.09 -2.30
CA THR A 9 -1.85 14.02 -1.19
C THR A 9 -0.38 14.39 -1.11
N TYR A 10 -0.12 15.69 -1.03
CA TYR A 10 1.20 16.27 -0.77
C TYR A 10 1.24 16.79 0.66
N THR A 11 2.13 16.24 1.49
CA THR A 11 2.36 16.71 2.86
C THR A 11 3.75 17.35 2.95
N PRO A 12 3.83 18.69 3.03
CA PRO A 12 5.08 19.39 3.24
C PRO A 12 5.84 18.89 4.47
N ARG A 13 7.15 18.70 4.34
CA ARG A 13 8.05 18.37 5.47
C ARG A 13 8.90 19.57 5.90
N GLU A 14 8.86 20.62 5.11
CA GLU A 14 9.52 21.90 5.36
C GLU A 14 8.56 23.06 5.02
N PRO A 15 8.83 24.28 5.50
CA PRO A 15 8.03 25.44 5.16
C PRO A 15 8.14 25.81 3.67
N PHE A 16 7.00 26.11 3.04
CA PHE A 16 6.95 26.70 1.70
C PHE A 16 6.21 28.03 1.71
N ALA A 17 6.53 28.90 0.77
CA ALA A 17 5.73 30.09 0.53
C ALA A 17 4.30 29.71 0.09
N ALA A 18 3.32 30.52 0.46
CA ALA A 18 1.93 30.32 0.02
C ALA A 18 1.85 30.29 -1.52
N GLY A 19 1.08 29.34 -2.05
CA GLY A 19 0.92 29.15 -3.51
C GLY A 19 2.06 28.39 -4.19
N THR A 20 3.06 27.88 -3.45
CA THR A 20 4.08 27.01 -4.02
C THR A 20 3.46 25.74 -4.60
N ASP A 21 3.76 25.44 -5.86
CA ASP A 21 3.42 24.16 -6.47
C ASP A 21 4.28 23.04 -5.87
N LEU A 22 3.61 22.09 -5.20
CA LEU A 22 4.24 20.96 -4.53
C LEU A 22 4.48 19.76 -5.47
N SER A 23 3.89 19.75 -6.66
CA SER A 23 3.94 18.61 -7.59
C SER A 23 5.33 18.35 -8.16
N ALA A 24 6.14 19.40 -8.27
CA ALA A 24 7.52 19.33 -8.75
C ALA A 24 8.57 19.08 -7.64
N LYS A 25 8.14 18.99 -6.37
CA LYS A 25 9.06 18.84 -5.24
C LYS A 25 9.54 17.41 -5.06
N LYS A 26 10.73 17.26 -4.46
CA LYS A 26 11.32 15.95 -4.17
C LYS A 26 10.63 15.32 -2.96
N THR A 27 10.65 13.99 -2.88
CA THR A 27 10.05 13.22 -1.77
C THR A 27 10.66 13.50 -0.39
N CYS A 28 11.88 14.07 -0.35
CA CYS A 28 12.51 14.53 0.89
C CYS A 28 11.91 15.84 1.42
N GLU A 29 11.46 16.72 0.52
CA GLU A 29 10.86 18.02 0.82
C GLU A 29 9.35 17.89 1.08
N VAL A 30 8.70 16.99 0.34
CA VAL A 30 7.25 16.74 0.39
C VAL A 30 6.97 15.25 0.38
N MET A 31 6.24 14.75 1.37
CA MET A 31 5.73 13.38 1.33
C MET A 31 4.58 13.29 0.32
N MET A 32 4.66 12.34 -0.60
CA MET A 32 3.60 12.05 -1.56
C MET A 32 2.89 10.74 -1.21
N ASN A 33 1.57 10.76 -1.15
CA ASN A 33 0.76 9.59 -0.85
C ASN A 33 -0.38 9.47 -1.88
N VAL A 34 -0.45 8.32 -2.56
CA VAL A 34 -1.48 8.00 -3.55
C VAL A 34 -2.46 7.01 -2.94
N GLN A 35 -3.71 7.42 -2.76
CA GLN A 35 -4.79 6.53 -2.36
C GLN A 35 -5.61 6.17 -3.61
N TYR A 36 -5.55 4.92 -4.03
CA TYR A 36 -6.37 4.39 -5.12
C TYR A 36 -7.74 3.93 -4.61
N PHE A 37 -8.74 4.04 -5.46
CA PHE A 37 -10.13 3.70 -5.20
C PHE A 37 -10.74 2.87 -6.33
N ASP A 38 -11.76 2.09 -6.01
CA ASP A 38 -12.62 1.47 -7.00
C ASP A 38 -13.68 2.45 -7.54
N GLY A 39 -14.55 1.98 -8.44
CA GLY A 39 -15.63 2.79 -9.02
C GLY A 39 -16.73 3.19 -8.02
N LEU A 40 -16.73 2.64 -6.80
CA LEU A 40 -17.68 2.95 -5.73
C LEU A 40 -17.05 3.85 -4.65
N GLY A 41 -15.78 4.24 -4.81
CA GLY A 41 -15.06 5.08 -3.85
C GLY A 41 -14.47 4.30 -2.66
N ARG A 42 -14.40 2.97 -2.71
CA ARG A 42 -13.73 2.18 -1.68
C ARG A 42 -12.20 2.16 -1.93
N PRO A 43 -11.36 2.40 -0.90
CA PRO A 43 -9.91 2.29 -1.00
C PRO A 43 -9.43 0.94 -1.53
N LEU A 44 -8.62 0.91 -2.59
CA LEU A 44 -8.01 -0.33 -3.11
C LEU A 44 -6.56 -0.50 -2.66
N GLN A 45 -5.82 0.61 -2.59
CA GLN A 45 -4.40 0.59 -2.27
C GLN A 45 -3.94 1.98 -1.84
N ASN A 46 -3.17 2.03 -0.76
CA ASN A 46 -2.41 3.23 -0.39
C ASN A 46 -0.95 3.05 -0.81
N VAL A 47 -0.37 4.04 -1.47
CA VAL A 47 1.03 4.04 -1.92
C VAL A 47 1.73 5.31 -1.46
N GLN A 48 2.64 5.19 -0.49
CA GLN A 48 3.59 6.26 -0.20
C GLN A 48 4.75 6.20 -1.18
N VAL A 49 4.88 7.25 -2.00
CA VAL A 49 5.90 7.32 -3.04
C VAL A 49 7.28 7.45 -2.40
N LYS A 50 8.17 6.51 -2.71
CA LYS A 50 9.51 6.45 -2.10
C LYS A 50 9.46 6.49 -0.56
N GLY A 51 8.45 5.85 0.04
CA GLY A 51 8.22 5.83 1.49
C GLY A 51 9.19 4.95 2.28
N SER A 52 9.99 4.10 1.61
CA SER A 52 10.96 3.24 2.29
C SER A 52 12.12 4.02 2.94
N PRO A 53 12.87 3.40 3.85
CA PRO A 53 14.21 3.90 4.20
C PRO A 53 15.02 4.17 2.93
N GLN A 54 15.83 5.24 2.95
CA GLN A 54 16.61 5.73 1.81
C GLN A 54 15.80 6.20 0.59
N ALA A 55 14.47 6.23 0.65
CA ALA A 55 13.60 6.74 -0.41
C ALA A 55 13.79 6.07 -1.79
N THR A 56 14.04 4.75 -1.81
CA THR A 56 14.31 3.96 -3.02
C THR A 56 13.16 3.06 -3.44
N ARG A 57 12.11 2.93 -2.61
CA ARG A 57 10.98 2.02 -2.84
C ARG A 57 9.68 2.64 -2.37
N ASP A 58 8.60 2.37 -3.09
CA ASP A 58 7.25 2.74 -2.70
C ASP A 58 6.79 1.84 -1.54
N LEU A 59 6.14 2.44 -0.53
CA LEU A 59 5.52 1.68 0.55
C LEU A 59 4.03 1.48 0.22
N VAL A 60 3.63 0.23 0.06
CA VAL A 60 2.31 -0.15 -0.47
C VAL A 60 1.50 -0.87 0.59
N THR A 61 0.25 -0.42 0.80
CA THR A 61 -0.74 -1.10 1.64
C THR A 61 -1.95 -1.44 0.78
N PRO A 62 -2.19 -2.72 0.44
CA PRO A 62 -3.37 -3.13 -0.28
C PRO A 62 -4.59 -3.27 0.64
N PHE A 63 -5.78 -3.12 0.07
CA PHE A 63 -7.06 -3.34 0.72
C PHE A 63 -7.86 -4.37 -0.08
N GLU A 64 -8.55 -5.26 0.61
CA GLU A 64 -9.50 -6.19 -0.02
C GLU A 64 -10.83 -6.18 0.73
N TYR A 65 -11.90 -6.40 -0.01
CA TYR A 65 -13.25 -6.44 0.53
C TYR A 65 -13.89 -7.79 0.25
N ASP A 66 -14.69 -8.25 1.21
CA ASP A 66 -15.57 -9.38 1.01
C ASP A 66 -16.74 -9.01 0.05
N PRO A 67 -17.58 -10.00 -0.36
CA PRO A 67 -18.73 -9.73 -1.23
C PRO A 67 -19.76 -8.75 -0.65
N PHE A 68 -19.74 -8.50 0.67
CA PHE A 68 -20.61 -7.55 1.35
C PHE A 68 -19.98 -6.15 1.45
N GLY A 69 -18.76 -5.96 0.91
CA GLY A 69 -18.05 -4.69 0.91
C GLY A 69 -17.34 -4.34 2.21
N ARG A 70 -17.11 -5.33 3.09
CA ARG A 70 -16.40 -5.14 4.36
C ARG A 70 -14.93 -5.50 4.20
N GLU A 71 -14.06 -4.73 4.84
CA GLU A 71 -12.61 -5.03 4.90
C GLU A 71 -12.36 -6.10 5.97
N ALA A 72 -12.47 -7.37 5.59
CA ALA A 72 -12.25 -8.48 6.51
C ALA A 72 -10.76 -8.69 6.83
N LYS A 73 -9.85 -8.30 5.92
CA LYS A 73 -8.41 -8.44 6.10
C LYS A 73 -7.70 -7.10 6.05
N LYS A 74 -6.88 -6.84 7.06
CA LYS A 74 -5.97 -5.69 7.13
C LYS A 74 -4.55 -6.17 6.87
N TYR A 75 -4.01 -5.79 5.72
CA TYR A 75 -2.68 -6.22 5.29
C TYR A 75 -1.55 -5.39 5.89
N LEU A 76 -0.39 -6.02 6.10
CA LEU A 76 0.84 -5.32 6.42
C LEU A 76 1.31 -4.50 5.19
N PRO A 77 1.89 -3.31 5.39
CA PRO A 77 2.52 -2.57 4.31
C PRO A 77 3.80 -3.28 3.84
N TYR A 78 4.10 -3.25 2.55
CA TYR A 78 5.34 -3.81 2.01
C TYR A 78 6.08 -2.81 1.11
N ALA A 79 7.41 -2.98 0.97
CA ALA A 79 8.21 -2.12 0.11
C ALA A 79 8.30 -2.70 -1.32
N ASP A 80 7.68 -2.01 -2.26
CA ASP A 80 7.66 -2.36 -3.68
C ASP A 80 8.86 -1.71 -4.41
N PRO A 81 9.55 -2.40 -5.33
CA PRO A 81 10.74 -1.86 -6.01
C PRO A 81 10.48 -0.63 -6.90
N SER A 82 9.22 -0.30 -7.18
CA SER A 82 8.85 0.92 -7.89
C SER A 82 9.04 2.18 -7.04
N THR A 83 9.03 3.35 -7.70
CA THR A 83 9.34 4.66 -7.08
C THR A 83 8.45 5.79 -7.59
N ASN A 84 7.28 5.44 -8.13
CA ASN A 84 6.46 6.33 -8.95
C ASN A 84 5.00 6.43 -8.47
N GLY A 85 4.65 5.78 -7.37
CA GLY A 85 3.29 5.83 -6.83
C GLY A 85 2.26 5.06 -7.66
N SER A 86 2.66 4.31 -8.68
CA SER A 86 1.73 3.60 -9.56
C SER A 86 0.95 2.52 -8.83
N TYR A 87 -0.28 2.25 -9.26
CA TYR A 87 -1.07 1.13 -8.74
C TYR A 87 -0.39 -0.22 -8.97
N LYS A 88 -0.33 -1.07 -7.94
CA LYS A 88 0.23 -2.43 -8.01
C LYS A 88 -0.90 -3.45 -8.16
N ALA A 89 -1.23 -3.81 -9.40
CA ALA A 89 -2.26 -4.81 -9.69
C ALA A 89 -1.95 -6.18 -9.06
N GLY A 90 -0.66 -6.52 -8.94
CA GLY A 90 -0.20 -7.77 -8.32
C GLY A 90 -0.06 -7.75 -6.80
N ALA A 91 -0.50 -6.69 -6.10
CA ALA A 91 -0.22 -6.53 -4.66
C ALA A 91 -0.68 -7.71 -3.80
N LEU A 92 -1.80 -8.33 -4.18
CA LEU A 92 -2.41 -9.48 -3.49
C LEU A 92 -2.35 -10.78 -4.32
N THR A 93 -1.64 -10.78 -5.46
CA THR A 93 -1.49 -11.99 -6.26
C THR A 93 -0.54 -12.99 -5.55
N PRO A 94 -0.90 -14.28 -5.45
CA PRO A 94 -0.01 -15.29 -4.86
C PRO A 94 1.39 -15.28 -5.51
N GLY A 95 2.43 -15.26 -4.69
CA GLY A 95 3.82 -15.21 -5.16
C GLY A 95 4.30 -13.83 -5.66
N SER A 96 3.47 -12.78 -5.57
CA SER A 96 3.83 -11.39 -5.89
C SER A 96 3.54 -10.46 -4.71
N GLY A 97 3.82 -9.17 -4.89
CA GLY A 97 3.47 -8.10 -3.95
C GLY A 97 3.82 -8.42 -2.50
N ILE A 98 2.80 -8.40 -1.65
CA ILE A 98 2.95 -8.64 -0.22
C ILE A 98 3.47 -10.06 0.09
N MET A 99 3.03 -11.07 -0.66
CA MET A 99 3.43 -12.46 -0.42
C MET A 99 4.89 -12.68 -0.84
N ALA A 100 5.33 -12.07 -1.94
CA ALA A 100 6.75 -12.11 -2.32
C ALA A 100 7.65 -11.40 -1.30
N PHE A 101 7.14 -10.35 -0.63
CA PHE A 101 7.91 -9.60 0.36
C PHE A 101 8.03 -10.33 1.70
N TYR A 102 6.93 -10.89 2.22
CA TYR A 102 6.90 -11.51 3.56
C TYR A 102 7.03 -13.03 3.57
N ASN A 103 6.74 -13.71 2.47
CA ASN A 103 6.79 -15.16 2.36
C ASN A 103 7.24 -15.63 0.97
N PRO A 104 8.43 -15.24 0.49
CA PRO A 104 8.95 -15.66 -0.80
C PRO A 104 9.18 -17.19 -0.82
N SER A 105 9.07 -17.78 -2.01
CA SER A 105 9.42 -19.19 -2.21
C SER A 105 10.93 -19.41 -1.99
N GLY A 106 11.29 -20.32 -1.09
CA GLY A 106 12.67 -20.71 -0.78
C GLY A 106 13.12 -20.30 0.62
N SER A 107 14.42 -20.03 0.81
CA SER A 107 15.04 -19.86 2.13
C SER A 107 14.91 -18.44 2.70
N GLU A 108 15.19 -18.27 4.00
CA GLU A 108 15.18 -16.96 4.69
C GLU A 108 16.12 -15.93 4.04
N ALA A 109 17.15 -16.36 3.31
CA ALA A 109 18.08 -15.47 2.63
C ALA A 109 17.43 -14.60 1.54
N GLN A 110 16.20 -14.92 1.12
CA GLN A 110 15.44 -14.17 0.13
C GLN A 110 14.57 -13.06 0.74
N LEU A 111 14.46 -13.01 2.07
CA LEU A 111 13.73 -11.95 2.76
C LEU A 111 14.58 -10.67 2.87
N PRO A 112 13.94 -9.49 2.87
CA PRO A 112 14.62 -8.25 3.22
C PRO A 112 15.26 -8.33 4.62
N THR A 113 16.43 -7.72 4.77
CA THR A 113 17.14 -7.67 6.06
C THR A 113 16.25 -7.12 7.17
N GLY A 114 16.11 -7.87 8.26
CA GLY A 114 15.32 -7.47 9.42
C GLY A 114 13.81 -7.73 9.30
N VAL A 115 13.35 -8.34 8.20
CA VAL A 115 11.95 -8.76 8.05
C VAL A 115 11.86 -10.27 8.27
N PRO A 116 11.13 -10.75 9.30
CA PRO A 116 10.92 -12.18 9.48
C PRO A 116 9.94 -12.72 8.44
N ARG A 117 9.95 -14.04 8.20
CA ARG A 117 8.92 -14.69 7.39
C ARG A 117 7.56 -14.55 8.06
N ILE A 118 6.57 -14.06 7.32
CA ILE A 118 5.18 -13.95 7.77
C ILE A 118 4.28 -14.60 6.70
N PRO A 119 3.87 -15.88 6.87
CA PRO A 119 3.06 -16.60 5.90
C PRO A 119 1.65 -16.02 5.69
N SER A 120 1.13 -15.29 6.68
CA SER A 120 -0.16 -14.58 6.62
C SER A 120 0.07 -13.13 7.01
N PRO A 121 0.54 -12.26 6.09
CA PRO A 121 0.90 -10.87 6.39
C PRO A 121 -0.34 -9.97 6.48
N PHE A 122 -1.35 -10.42 7.23
CA PHE A 122 -2.60 -9.70 7.48
C PHE A 122 -3.22 -10.09 8.81
N ALA A 123 -4.04 -9.21 9.36
CA ALA A 123 -5.00 -9.53 10.41
C ALA A 123 -6.38 -9.77 9.78
N GLU A 124 -7.10 -10.81 10.21
CA GLU A 124 -8.44 -11.15 9.70
C GLU A 124 -9.48 -10.97 10.81
N THR A 125 -10.57 -10.27 10.49
CA THR A 125 -11.79 -10.23 11.32
C THR A 125 -12.79 -11.23 10.76
N ARG A 126 -13.25 -12.15 11.62
CA ARG A 126 -14.28 -13.12 11.27
C ARG A 126 -15.62 -12.65 11.82
N PHE A 127 -16.59 -12.56 10.92
CA PHE A 127 -17.95 -12.14 11.25
C PHE A 127 -18.82 -13.37 11.50
N GLU A 128 -19.69 -13.32 12.50
CA GLU A 128 -20.66 -14.41 12.75
C GLU A 128 -21.84 -14.32 11.76
N ALA A 129 -22.46 -15.46 11.45
CA ALA A 129 -23.63 -15.54 10.55
C ALA A 129 -24.93 -14.99 11.17
N SER A 130 -24.83 -14.10 12.15
CA SER A 130 -26.00 -13.47 12.75
C SER A 130 -26.57 -12.40 11.81
N PRO A 131 -27.88 -12.13 11.87
CA PRO A 131 -28.51 -11.07 11.07
C PRO A 131 -27.89 -9.67 11.28
N LEU A 132 -27.17 -9.47 12.38
CA LEU A 132 -26.48 -8.23 12.72
C LEU A 132 -25.00 -8.22 12.32
N ASN A 133 -24.47 -9.32 11.77
CA ASN A 133 -23.10 -9.42 11.26
C ASN A 133 -22.04 -8.85 12.23
N ARG A 134 -22.21 -9.11 13.54
CA ARG A 134 -21.23 -8.73 14.56
C ARG A 134 -20.01 -9.64 14.56
#